data_AF-A0A1Q8G9X3-F1
#
_entry.id   AF-A0A1Q8G9X3-F1
#
_cell.length_a   1.000
_cell.length_b   1.000
_cell.length_c   1.000
_cell.angle_alpha   90.00
_cell.angle_beta   90.00
_cell.angle_gamma   90.00
#
_symmetry.space_group_name_H-M   'P 1'
#
loop_
_entity.id
_entity.type
_entity.pdbx_description
1 polymer ?
#
loop_
_entity_poly.entity_id
_entity_poly.type
_entity_poly.pdbx_seq_one_letter_code
_entity_poly.pdbx_strand_id
1 'polypeptide(L)'
;MRHDNSKRNSEWISASDVGRSEFCPNSVALKYAGAKPSRRAVAAQDRGNLKHEQFNRQISTDKRCYVASYLYGMEDQRTETLRQFRDNTLDNMPGGRILIAVYYRLSPMVIEISKKSSWVELVLRRIVDRLVLRAERRGKDHDS
;
A
#
# COMPACT_ATOMS: atom_id res chain seq x y z
N MET A 1 -11.01 50.63 -13.83
CA MET A 1 -11.28 49.42 -13.02
C MET A 1 -9.95 48.94 -12.45
N ARG A 2 -9.84 48.83 -11.12
CA ARG A 2 -8.56 48.56 -10.42
C ARG A 2 -8.21 47.08 -10.56
N HIS A 3 -7.09 46.80 -11.22
CA HIS A 3 -6.40 45.52 -11.09
C HIS A 3 -5.72 45.50 -9.72
N ASP A 4 -6.27 44.76 -8.77
CA ASP A 4 -5.60 44.47 -7.52
C ASP A 4 -4.60 43.32 -7.73
N ASN A 5 -3.31 43.64 -7.56
CA ASN A 5 -2.14 42.81 -7.83
C ASN A 5 -1.54 42.27 -6.52
N SER A 6 -2.38 41.93 -5.55
CA SER A 6 -1.96 41.44 -4.23
C SER A 6 -2.19 39.94 -4.10
N LYS A 7 -1.06 39.20 -4.11
CA LYS A 7 -0.89 37.76 -3.82
C LYS A 7 -1.17 36.79 -4.97
N ARG A 8 -0.20 36.67 -5.88
CA ARG A 8 0.15 35.36 -6.45
C ARG A 8 0.83 34.53 -5.35
N ASN A 9 0.06 34.11 -4.36
CA ASN A 9 0.41 32.87 -3.66
C ASN A 9 0.41 31.80 -4.75
N SER A 10 1.40 30.91 -4.77
CA SER A 10 1.29 29.69 -5.59
C SER A 10 0.10 28.90 -5.08
N GLU A 11 -1.09 29.22 -5.60
CA GLU A 11 -2.36 28.67 -5.17
C GLU A 11 -2.37 27.21 -5.60
N TRP A 12 -2.17 26.34 -4.62
CA TRP A 12 -2.17 24.90 -4.82
C TRP A 12 -3.54 24.47 -5.32
N ILE A 13 -3.62 24.14 -6.61
CA ILE A 13 -4.80 23.55 -7.22
C ILE A 13 -4.70 22.02 -7.14
N SER A 14 -5.80 21.34 -6.84
CA SER A 14 -5.80 19.88 -6.81
C SER A 14 -5.66 19.32 -8.23
N ALA A 15 -5.01 18.16 -8.37
CA ALA A 15 -4.92 17.47 -9.66
C ALA A 15 -6.31 17.18 -10.27
N SER A 16 -7.31 16.94 -9.42
CA SER A 16 -8.70 16.75 -9.87
C SER A 16 -9.31 18.03 -10.46
N ASP A 17 -8.96 19.20 -9.93
CA ASP A 17 -9.45 20.48 -10.46
C ASP A 17 -8.76 20.81 -11.79
N VAL A 18 -7.46 20.50 -11.93
CA VAL A 18 -6.75 20.59 -13.22
C VAL A 18 -7.44 19.72 -14.27
N GLY A 19 -7.72 18.45 -13.95
CA GLY A 19 -8.41 17.55 -14.89
C GLY A 19 -9.84 17.99 -15.23
N ARG A 20 -10.57 18.59 -14.28
CA ARG A 20 -11.91 19.16 -14.57
C ARG A 20 -11.84 20.37 -15.49
N SER A 21 -10.76 21.17 -15.39
CA SER A 21 -10.57 22.34 -16.24
C SER A 21 -10.39 21.99 -17.71
N GLU A 22 -9.83 20.82 -18.02
CA GLU A 22 -9.71 20.31 -19.40
C GLU A 22 -11.08 20.05 -20.03
N PHE A 23 -12.02 19.54 -19.23
CA PHE A 23 -13.38 19.29 -19.71
C PHE A 23 -14.22 20.57 -19.75
N CYS A 24 -14.19 21.36 -18.67
CA CYS A 24 -14.92 22.61 -18.57
C CYS A 24 -14.16 23.61 -17.67
N PRO A 25 -13.52 24.64 -18.25
CA PRO A 25 -12.77 25.64 -17.49
C PRO A 25 -13.63 26.34 -16.43
N ASN A 26 -14.89 26.61 -16.78
CA ASN A 26 -15.82 27.31 -15.91
C ASN A 26 -16.27 26.47 -14.69
N SER A 27 -16.21 25.13 -14.79
CA SER A 27 -16.63 24.25 -13.68
C SER A 27 -15.78 24.45 -12.42
N VAL A 28 -14.49 24.73 -12.60
CA VAL A 28 -13.52 24.98 -11.52
C VAL A 28 -13.75 26.37 -10.93
N ALA A 29 -13.89 27.39 -11.77
CA ALA A 29 -14.21 28.76 -11.33
C ALA A 29 -15.49 28.80 -10.47
N LEU A 30 -16.54 28.09 -10.91
CA LEU A 30 -17.81 28.01 -10.18
C LEU A 30 -17.65 27.34 -8.80
N LYS A 31 -16.81 26.31 -8.69
CA LYS A 31 -16.49 25.63 -7.43
C LYS A 31 -15.82 26.60 -6.45
N TYR A 32 -14.80 27.35 -6.88
CA TYR A 32 -14.11 28.33 -6.03
C TYR A 32 -14.99 29.55 -5.70
N ALA A 33 -15.96 29.88 -6.55
CA ALA A 33 -17.01 30.86 -6.25
C ALA A 33 -18.04 30.37 -5.21
N GLY A 34 -17.92 29.14 -4.71
CA GLY A 34 -18.76 28.60 -3.64
C GLY A 34 -20.06 27.96 -4.12
N ALA A 35 -20.18 27.64 -5.41
CA ALA A 35 -21.36 26.96 -5.92
C ALA A 35 -21.49 25.55 -5.32
N LYS A 36 -22.71 25.19 -4.92
CA LYS A 36 -22.99 23.90 -4.29
C LYS A 36 -23.38 22.85 -5.34
N PRO A 37 -22.82 21.63 -5.26
CA PRO A 37 -23.21 20.55 -6.17
C PRO A 37 -24.66 20.14 -5.96
N SER A 38 -25.29 19.63 -7.02
CA SER A 38 -26.66 19.09 -6.94
C SER A 38 -26.71 17.82 -6.07
N ARG A 39 -27.88 17.49 -5.52
CA ARG A 39 -28.07 16.26 -4.71
C ARG A 39 -27.64 14.99 -5.45
N ARG A 40 -27.89 14.92 -6.77
CA ARG A 40 -27.47 13.80 -7.62
C ARG A 40 -25.95 13.72 -7.73
N ALA A 41 -25.27 14.86 -7.85
CA ALA A 41 -23.81 14.92 -7.95
C ALA A 41 -23.14 14.49 -6.63
N VAL A 42 -23.68 14.92 -5.48
CA VAL A 42 -23.21 14.48 -4.15
C VAL A 42 -23.35 12.96 -4.01
N ALA A 43 -24.53 12.40 -4.30
CA ALA A 43 -24.74 10.96 -4.22
C ALA A 43 -23.83 10.16 -5.18
N ALA A 44 -23.46 10.72 -6.33
CA ALA A 44 -22.50 10.09 -7.24
C ALA A 44 -21.07 10.11 -6.66
N GLN A 45 -20.65 11.22 -6.05
CA GLN A 45 -19.35 11.34 -5.38
C GLN A 45 -19.25 10.39 -4.19
N ASP A 46 -20.28 10.32 -3.34
CA ASP A 46 -20.30 9.43 -2.18
C ASP A 46 -20.14 7.96 -2.59
N ARG A 47 -20.86 7.53 -3.64
CA ARG A 47 -20.71 6.18 -4.20
C ARG A 47 -19.30 5.93 -4.74
N GLY A 48 -18.66 6.94 -5.34
CA GLY A 48 -17.28 6.85 -5.82
C GLY A 48 -16.29 6.72 -4.66
N ASN A 49 -16.43 7.56 -3.63
CA ASN A 49 -15.59 7.54 -2.43
C ASN A 49 -15.69 6.20 -1.71
N LEU A 50 -16.89 5.64 -1.54
CA LEU A 50 -17.06 4.31 -0.94
C LEU A 50 -16.30 3.23 -1.71
N LYS A 51 -16.35 3.24 -3.04
CA LYS A 51 -15.58 2.30 -3.88
C LYS A 51 -14.07 2.52 -3.75
N HIS A 52 -13.62 3.78 -3.71
CA HIS A 52 -12.20 4.08 -3.48
C HIS A 52 -11.72 3.63 -2.12
N GLU A 53 -12.50 3.81 -1.06
CA GLU A 53 -12.14 3.32 0.27
C GLU A 53 -12.14 1.79 0.33
N GLN A 54 -13.09 1.12 -0.31
CA GLN A 54 -13.10 -0.35 -0.40
C GLN A 54 -11.85 -0.86 -1.13
N PHE A 55 -11.50 -0.25 -2.27
CA PHE A 55 -10.28 -0.59 -3.01
C PHE A 55 -9.03 -0.29 -2.18
N ASN A 56 -8.94 0.87 -1.53
CA ASN A 56 -7.80 1.23 -0.68
C ASN A 56 -7.68 0.29 0.52
N ARG A 57 -8.78 -0.18 1.11
CA ARG A 57 -8.75 -1.23 2.15
C ARG A 57 -8.17 -2.52 1.59
N GLN A 58 -8.60 -2.94 0.40
CA GLN A 58 -8.09 -4.15 -0.26
C GLN A 58 -6.60 -4.04 -0.62
N ILE A 59 -6.14 -2.88 -1.09
CA ILE A 59 -4.73 -2.60 -1.39
C ILE A 59 -3.90 -2.45 -0.09
N SER A 60 -4.44 -1.84 0.96
CA SER A 60 -3.76 -1.76 2.25
C SER A 60 -3.60 -3.13 2.90
N THR A 61 -4.47 -4.10 2.57
CA THR A 61 -4.28 -5.52 2.92
C THR A 61 -3.34 -6.26 1.97
N ASP A 62 -2.82 -5.61 0.93
CA ASP A 62 -1.86 -6.18 -0.01
C ASP A 62 -0.47 -6.32 0.64
N LYS A 63 -0.39 -7.38 1.42
CA LYS A 63 0.65 -7.70 2.38
C LYS A 63 1.70 -8.60 1.75
N ARG A 64 1.97 -8.44 0.45
CA ARG A 64 2.88 -9.31 -0.31
C ARG A 64 4.24 -9.44 0.37
N CYS A 65 4.62 -10.68 0.70
CA CYS A 65 5.93 -11.04 1.22
C CYS A 65 6.82 -11.37 0.02
N TYR A 66 7.67 -10.43 -0.41
CA TYR A 66 8.45 -10.53 -1.65
C TYR A 66 9.26 -11.83 -1.75
N VAL A 67 10.00 -12.17 -0.69
CA VAL A 67 10.82 -13.39 -0.64
C VAL A 67 9.97 -14.66 -0.67
N ALA A 68 8.88 -14.73 0.11
CA ALA A 68 8.04 -15.93 0.16
C ALA A 68 7.29 -16.15 -1.17
N SER A 69 6.75 -15.07 -1.75
CA SER A 69 6.09 -15.13 -3.05
C SER A 69 7.05 -15.51 -4.17
N TYR A 70 8.34 -15.14 -4.07
CA TYR A 70 9.37 -15.60 -5.01
C TYR A 70 9.70 -17.09 -4.85
N LEU A 71 9.80 -17.61 -3.62
CA LEU A 71 10.22 -18.98 -3.37
C LEU A 71 9.13 -20.05 -3.53
N TYR A 72 7.90 -19.73 -3.11
CA TYR A 72 6.78 -20.67 -3.05
C TYR A 72 5.60 -20.28 -3.96
N GLY A 73 5.51 -19.02 -4.35
CA GLY A 73 4.36 -18.48 -5.10
C GLY A 73 3.42 -17.64 -4.22
N MET A 74 2.57 -16.84 -4.87
CA MET A 74 1.68 -15.89 -4.18
C MET A 74 0.54 -16.54 -3.41
N GLU A 75 0.06 -17.70 -3.86
CA GLU A 75 -1.10 -18.44 -3.31
C GLU A 75 -0.72 -19.63 -2.44
N ASP A 76 0.58 -19.83 -2.14
CA ASP A 76 1.03 -20.93 -1.29
C ASP A 76 0.69 -20.66 0.18
N GLN A 77 0.16 -21.66 0.88
CA GLN A 77 -0.22 -21.59 2.29
C GLN A 77 0.95 -21.15 3.20
N ARG A 78 2.19 -21.52 2.88
CA ARG A 78 3.40 -21.10 3.64
C ARG A 78 3.63 -19.61 3.52
N THR A 79 3.33 -19.01 2.36
CA THR A 79 3.41 -17.57 2.16
C THR A 79 2.40 -16.85 3.05
N GLU A 80 1.19 -17.39 3.18
CA GLU A 80 0.16 -16.83 4.06
C GLU A 80 0.54 -16.92 5.54
N THR A 81 1.07 -18.07 5.99
CA THR A 81 1.59 -18.22 7.35
C THR A 81 2.69 -17.20 7.69
N LEU A 82 3.59 -16.92 6.74
CA LEU A 82 4.63 -15.90 6.92
C LEU A 82 4.05 -14.48 6.96
N ARG A 83 3.01 -14.18 6.18
CA ARG A 83 2.31 -12.88 6.23
C ARG A 83 1.69 -12.68 7.62
N GLN A 84 0.99 -13.69 8.13
CA GLN A 84 0.40 -13.66 9.47
C GLN A 84 1.46 -13.53 10.56
N PHE A 85 2.59 -14.24 10.45
CA PHE A 85 3.69 -14.11 11.40
C PHE A 85 4.27 -12.69 11.42
N ARG A 86 4.48 -12.08 10.25
CA ARG A 86 4.94 -10.69 10.15
C ARG A 86 3.96 -9.75 10.87
N ASP A 87 2.67 -9.87 10.55
CA ASP A 87 1.66 -8.96 11.09
C ASP A 87 1.50 -9.10 12.60
N ASN A 88 1.40 -10.34 13.09
CA ASN A 88 1.10 -10.60 14.49
C ASN A 88 2.33 -10.51 15.40
N THR A 89 3.52 -10.80 14.87
CA THR A 89 4.76 -10.88 15.68
C THR A 89 5.66 -9.67 15.51
N LEU A 90 5.84 -9.15 14.28
CA LEU A 90 6.76 -8.03 14.06
C LEU A 90 6.09 -6.68 14.35
N ASP A 91 4.77 -6.53 14.14
CA ASP A 91 4.13 -5.24 14.46
C ASP A 91 4.03 -5.02 15.97
N ASN A 92 3.94 -6.10 16.75
CA ASN A 92 3.87 -6.07 18.22
C ASN A 92 5.24 -6.05 18.94
N MET A 93 6.36 -6.20 18.22
CA MET A 93 7.71 -6.18 18.81
C MET A 93 8.34 -4.78 18.72
N PRO A 94 8.96 -4.25 19.79
CA PRO A 94 9.68 -2.98 19.71
C PRO A 94 10.85 -3.12 18.72
N GLY A 95 10.71 -2.48 17.56
CA GLY A 95 11.69 -2.53 16.45
C GLY A 95 11.28 -3.39 15.25
N GLY A 96 10.17 -4.13 15.31
CA GLY A 96 9.76 -4.98 14.19
C GLY A 96 9.36 -4.19 12.93
N ARG A 97 8.87 -2.95 13.07
CA ARG A 97 8.69 -2.02 11.93
C ARG A 97 9.98 -1.73 11.17
N ILE A 98 11.11 -1.54 11.88
CA ILE A 98 12.42 -1.34 11.25
C ILE A 98 12.84 -2.61 10.53
N LEU A 99 12.62 -3.77 11.14
CA LEU A 99 12.93 -5.07 10.53
C LEU A 99 12.13 -5.31 9.25
N ILE A 100 10.83 -4.99 9.25
CA ILE A 100 9.96 -5.03 8.07
C ILE A 100 10.49 -4.09 6.99
N ALA A 101 10.83 -2.85 7.35
CA ALA A 101 11.35 -1.86 6.39
C ALA A 101 12.67 -2.32 5.75
N VAL A 102 13.61 -2.82 6.54
CA VAL A 102 14.88 -3.39 6.05
C VAL A 102 14.62 -4.60 5.16
N TYR A 103 13.71 -5.48 5.55
CA TYR A 103 13.30 -6.63 4.76
C TYR A 103 12.79 -6.22 3.37
N TYR A 104 11.85 -5.28 3.28
CA TYR A 104 11.31 -4.83 1.98
C TYR A 104 12.34 -4.10 1.13
N ARG A 105 13.29 -3.41 1.76
CA ARG A 105 14.36 -2.69 1.04
C ARG A 105 15.42 -3.63 0.49
N LEU A 106 15.78 -4.68 1.23
CA LEU A 106 16.81 -5.65 0.83
C LEU A 106 16.26 -6.77 -0.06
N SER A 107 14.98 -7.12 0.08
CA SER A 107 14.32 -8.19 -0.69
C SER A 107 14.60 -8.15 -2.20
N PRO A 108 14.43 -7.03 -2.93
CA PRO A 108 14.69 -7.01 -4.38
C PRO A 108 16.15 -7.35 -4.70
N MET A 109 17.09 -6.83 -3.93
CA MET A 109 18.52 -7.09 -4.13
C MET A 109 18.85 -8.56 -3.88
N VAL A 110 18.32 -9.16 -2.81
CA VAL A 110 18.52 -10.57 -2.49
C VAL A 110 17.94 -11.47 -3.58
N ILE A 111 16.76 -11.15 -4.10
CA ILE A 111 16.11 -11.92 -5.17
C ILE A 111 16.95 -11.87 -6.46
N GLU A 112 17.48 -10.70 -6.84
CA GLU A 112 18.35 -10.58 -8.01
C GLU A 112 19.64 -11.40 -7.87
N ILE A 113 20.23 -11.42 -6.67
CA ILE A 113 21.42 -12.23 -6.38
C ILE A 113 21.07 -13.73 -6.42
N SER A 114 19.93 -14.14 -5.84
CA SER A 114 19.46 -15.52 -5.86
C SER A 114 19.25 -16.04 -7.29
N LYS A 115 18.73 -15.21 -8.20
CA LYS A 115 18.60 -15.57 -9.63
C LYS A 115 19.94 -15.87 -10.31
N LYS A 116 21.02 -15.24 -9.86
CA LYS A 116 22.37 -15.42 -10.43
C LYS A 116 23.17 -16.53 -9.74
N SER A 117 22.76 -16.99 -8.56
CA SER A 117 23.52 -17.96 -7.77
C SER A 117 22.60 -18.89 -6.98
N SER A 118 22.53 -20.15 -7.41
CA SER A 118 21.69 -21.20 -6.81
C SER A 118 22.02 -21.48 -5.34
N TRP A 119 23.26 -21.25 -4.92
CA TRP A 119 23.67 -21.35 -3.51
C TRP A 119 22.94 -20.35 -2.62
N VAL A 120 22.77 -19.10 -3.08
CA VAL A 120 22.07 -18.06 -2.32
C VAL A 120 20.60 -18.38 -2.21
N GLU A 121 19.99 -18.92 -3.28
CA GLU A 121 18.61 -19.40 -3.23
C GLU A 121 18.44 -20.54 -2.20
N LEU A 122 19.37 -21.49 -2.12
CA LEU A 122 19.31 -22.60 -1.17
C LEU A 122 19.41 -22.11 0.29
N VAL A 123 20.32 -21.16 0.55
CA VAL A 123 20.45 -20.52 1.88
C VAL A 123 19.18 -19.77 2.23
N LEU A 124 18.64 -18.98 1.28
CA LEU A 124 17.41 -18.22 1.47
C LEU A 124 16.22 -19.14 1.78
N ARG A 125 16.03 -20.21 1.01
CA ARG A 125 15.01 -21.24 1.27
C ARG A 125 15.15 -21.82 2.67
N ARG A 126 16.36 -22.19 3.08
CA ARG A 126 16.58 -22.78 4.41
C ARG A 126 16.31 -21.81 5.55
N ILE A 127 16.64 -20.52 5.39
CA ILE A 127 16.30 -19.48 6.37
C ILE A 127 14.78 -19.29 6.45
N VAL A 128 14.11 -19.18 5.30
CA VAL A 128 12.66 -18.97 5.23
C VAL A 128 11.90 -20.18 5.78
N ASP A 129 12.28 -21.40 5.43
CA ASP A 129 11.68 -22.63 5.98
C ASP A 129 11.82 -22.68 7.52
N ARG A 130 12.97 -22.27 8.06
CA ARG A 130 13.17 -22.18 9.52
C ARG A 130 12.24 -21.15 10.17
N LEU A 131 11.99 -20.03 9.48
CA LEU A 131 11.04 -19.01 9.93
C LEU A 131 9.59 -19.52 9.85
N VAL A 132 9.20 -20.24 8.79
CA VAL A 132 7.88 -20.89 8.67
C VAL A 132 7.67 -21.86 9.83
N LEU A 133 8.62 -22.77 10.08
CA LEU A 133 8.53 -23.72 11.21
C LEU A 133 8.49 -23.04 12.59
N ARG A 134 9.01 -21.82 12.70
CA ARG A 134 8.94 -21.05 13.95
C ARG A 134 7.62 -20.29 14.05
N ALA A 135 7.07 -19.82 12.92
CA ALA A 135 5.76 -19.19 12.82
C ALA A 135 4.65 -20.20 13.13
N GLU A 136 4.67 -21.39 12.53
CA GLU A 136 3.69 -22.45 12.76
C GLU A 136 3.65 -22.92 14.21
N ARG A 137 4.82 -23.02 14.86
CA ARG A 137 4.89 -23.37 16.29
C ARG A 137 4.22 -22.32 17.18
N ARG A 138 4.43 -21.03 16.90
CA ARG A 138 3.78 -19.95 17.66
C ARG A 138 2.29 -19.82 17.36
N GLY A 139 1.85 -20.17 16.16
CA GLY A 139 0.43 -20.18 15.79
C GLY A 139 -0.38 -21.21 16.59
N LYS A 140 0.23 -22.35 16.96
CA LYS A 140 -0.39 -23.37 17.82
C LYS A 140 -0.56 -22.92 19.28
N ASP A 141 0.25 -21.99 19.75
CA ASP A 141 0.25 -21.56 21.16
C ASP A 141 -0.88 -20.56 21.48
N HIS A 142 -1.58 -20.02 20.48
CA HIS A 142 -2.67 -19.04 20.67
C HIS A 142 -4.08 -19.65 20.61
N ASP A 143 -4.19 -20.97 20.36
CA ASP A 143 -5.44 -21.71 20.25
C ASP A 143 -5.55 -22.78 21.37
N SER A 144 -4.93 -22.52 22.53
CA SER A 144 -5.00 -23.36 23.74
C SER A 144 -5.24 -22.52 24.99
#